data_AF-A0A811T6D3-F1
#
_entry.id   AF-A0A811T6D3-F1
#
_cell.length_a   1.000
_cell.length_b   1.000
_cell.length_c   1.000
_cell.angle_alpha   90.00
_cell.angle_beta   90.00
_cell.angle_gamma   90.00
#
_symmetry.space_group_name_H-M   'P 1'
#
loop_
_entity.id
_entity.type
_entity.pdbx_description
1 polymer ?
#
loop_
_entity_poly.entity_id
_entity_poly.type
_entity_poly.pdbx_seq_one_letter_code
_entity_poly.pdbx_strand_id
1 'polypeptide(L)'
;MRKKTLAIIATPLFLVVILASGCIILESPELSASEDSYQYVIEPSPTPSLEEQKISICEEVAQQYYETHTYVQNDVFDCDNMACDVWNMLKTKGINAKIAVGNVDLDECGIEDWNHAWVMAEVSPNTWLAIECTGGYVVYENPRYYHGHGFNNPKSLRDFNQLYKEYQIQLNEYNNAINFYNALVNEYNNAGYFTQLSLESGLQVAKLEMDQKERKVYTTKTKLEAVLEYG
;
A
#
# COMPACT_ATOMS: atom_id res chain seq x y z
N MET A 1 15.90 -27.59 26.82
CA MET A 1 16.01 -27.49 28.29
C MET A 1 16.60 -26.13 28.67
N ARG A 2 15.78 -25.17 29.11
CA ARG A 2 16.14 -24.07 30.01
C ARG A 2 14.85 -23.56 30.66
N LYS A 3 14.98 -23.20 31.94
CA LYS A 3 13.98 -23.30 33.00
C LYS A 3 12.86 -22.27 32.91
N LYS A 4 11.66 -22.72 33.31
CA LYS A 4 10.47 -21.92 33.66
C LYS A 4 10.76 -21.05 34.90
N THR A 5 10.26 -19.81 34.91
CA THR A 5 10.01 -19.06 36.14
C THR A 5 8.62 -18.44 36.02
N LEU A 6 7.66 -18.99 36.77
CA LEU A 6 6.36 -18.40 37.07
C LEU A 6 6.56 -17.33 38.15
N ALA A 7 5.98 -16.14 37.95
CA ALA A 7 5.75 -15.18 39.02
C ALA A 7 4.25 -15.10 39.30
N ILE A 8 3.87 -15.49 40.52
CA ILE A 8 2.54 -15.37 41.13
C ILE A 8 2.72 -14.41 42.30
N ILE A 9 2.10 -13.21 42.32
CA ILE A 9 1.78 -12.43 43.54
C ILE A 9 0.64 -11.45 43.12
N ALA A 10 -0.63 -11.71 43.46
CA ALA A 10 -1.37 -11.45 44.71
C ALA A 10 -2.10 -10.08 44.72
N THR A 11 -3.42 -10.14 44.60
CA THR A 11 -4.39 -9.07 44.84
C THR A 11 -4.62 -8.88 46.34
N PRO A 12 -4.70 -7.63 46.85
CA PRO A 12 -5.22 -7.39 48.18
C PRO A 12 -6.72 -7.10 48.16
N LEU A 13 -7.43 -8.00 48.83
CA LEU A 13 -8.78 -7.88 49.36
C LEU A 13 -8.75 -6.90 50.55
N PHE A 14 -9.54 -5.81 50.51
CA PHE A 14 -9.83 -4.99 51.70
C PHE A 14 -11.35 -4.82 51.77
N LEU A 15 -12.01 -5.61 52.61
CA LEU A 15 -12.40 -5.30 53.99
C LEU A 15 -13.60 -4.34 54.05
N VAL A 16 -14.77 -4.97 54.15
CA VAL A 16 -16.05 -4.37 54.52
C VAL A 16 -15.98 -4.01 56.01
N VAL A 17 -16.15 -2.73 56.32
CA VAL A 17 -16.46 -2.26 57.67
C VAL A 17 -17.91 -1.80 57.70
N ILE A 18 -18.74 -2.59 58.38
CA ILE A 18 -20.10 -2.21 58.77
C ILE A 18 -19.97 -1.43 60.07
N LEU A 19 -20.38 -0.15 60.07
CA LEU A 19 -20.71 0.57 61.29
C LEU A 19 -22.19 0.96 61.23
N ALA A 20 -22.92 0.38 62.18
CA ALA A 20 -24.29 0.69 62.49
C ALA A 20 -24.38 1.97 63.35
N SER A 21 -25.56 2.57 63.27
CA SER A 21 -26.20 3.44 64.27
C SER A 21 -25.78 4.91 64.33
N GLY A 22 -26.77 5.76 64.09
CA GLY A 22 -26.71 7.18 64.44
C GLY A 22 -27.67 8.03 63.62
N CYS A 23 -28.97 7.85 63.81
CA CYS A 23 -29.97 8.82 63.34
C CYS A 23 -29.74 10.13 64.10
N ILE A 24 -29.26 11.16 63.41
CA ILE A 24 -29.30 12.54 63.89
C ILE A 24 -29.91 13.36 62.76
N ILE A 25 -31.12 13.85 63.02
CA ILE A 25 -31.80 14.87 62.24
C ILE A 25 -31.01 16.16 62.47
N LEU A 26 -30.34 16.66 61.43
CA LEU A 26 -29.83 18.03 61.39
C LEU A 26 -30.54 18.75 60.26
N GLU A 27 -31.25 19.80 60.67
CA GLU A 27 -31.96 20.75 59.82
C GLU A 27 -31.02 21.31 58.75
N SER A 28 -31.50 21.30 57.52
CA SER A 28 -30.90 21.92 56.36
C SER A 28 -30.78 23.44 56.56
N PRO A 29 -29.58 24.04 56.44
CA PRO A 29 -29.49 25.46 56.15
C PRO A 29 -29.77 25.67 54.67
N GLU A 30 -30.79 26.45 54.36
CA GLU A 30 -31.06 26.98 53.03
C GLU A 30 -29.82 27.75 52.55
N LEU A 31 -29.01 27.10 51.70
CA LEU A 31 -27.92 27.75 51.00
C LEU A 31 -28.50 28.39 49.74
N SER A 32 -28.75 29.70 49.81
CA SER A 32 -29.18 30.52 48.70
C SER A 32 -28.16 30.41 47.56
N ALA A 33 -28.55 29.75 46.48
CA ALA A 33 -27.82 29.77 45.22
C ALA A 33 -27.81 31.21 44.68
N SER A 34 -26.66 31.88 44.76
CA SER A 34 -26.39 33.02 43.89
C SER A 34 -26.06 32.45 42.51
N GLU A 35 -27.05 32.46 41.63
CA GLU A 35 -26.88 32.21 40.19
C GLU A 35 -26.10 33.36 39.55
N ASP A 36 -24.79 33.42 39.84
CA ASP A 36 -23.87 34.16 38.98
C ASP A 36 -23.69 33.34 37.71
N SER A 37 -24.60 33.60 36.77
CA SER A 37 -24.55 33.12 35.38
C SER A 37 -23.27 33.63 34.70
N TYR A 38 -22.19 32.88 34.85
CA TYR A 38 -21.02 33.02 33.98
C TYR A 38 -21.45 32.63 32.57
N GLN A 39 -21.81 33.66 31.79
CA GLN A 39 -22.03 33.57 30.37
C GLN A 39 -20.68 33.20 29.74
N TYR A 40 -20.42 31.90 29.57
CA TYR A 40 -19.30 31.41 28.77
C TYR A 40 -19.49 31.97 27.37
N VAL A 41 -18.70 32.99 27.04
CA VAL A 41 -18.53 33.44 25.66
C VAL A 41 -17.86 32.27 24.96
N ILE A 42 -18.65 31.43 24.29
CA ILE A 42 -18.13 30.45 23.35
C ILE A 42 -17.54 31.27 22.21
N GLU A 43 -16.23 31.50 22.26
CA GLU A 43 -15.54 32.06 21.10
C GLU A 43 -15.81 31.11 19.92
N PRO A 44 -16.24 31.64 18.75
CA PRO A 44 -16.48 30.79 17.60
C PRO A 44 -15.19 30.05 17.28
N SER A 45 -15.27 28.70 17.23
CA SER A 45 -14.15 27.86 16.82
C SER A 45 -13.55 28.45 15.54
N PRO A 46 -12.21 28.62 15.47
CA PRO A 46 -11.59 29.15 14.28
C PRO A 46 -12.01 28.32 13.07
N THR A 47 -12.35 28.98 11.98
CA THR A 47 -12.65 28.29 10.72
C THR A 47 -11.42 27.48 10.33
N PRO A 48 -11.56 26.17 10.06
CA PRO A 48 -10.42 25.33 9.73
C PRO A 48 -9.72 25.86 8.47
N SER A 49 -8.40 25.79 8.47
CA SER A 49 -7.56 26.09 7.31
C SER A 49 -7.91 25.19 6.12
N LEU A 50 -7.51 25.59 4.91
CA LEU A 50 -7.73 24.77 3.72
C LEU A 50 -7.07 23.39 3.81
N GLU A 51 -5.91 23.32 4.47
CA GLU A 51 -5.20 22.06 4.71
C GLU A 51 -6.01 21.14 5.63
N GLU A 52 -6.48 21.65 6.77
CA GLU A 52 -7.34 20.89 7.69
C GLU A 52 -8.65 20.43 7.02
N GLN A 53 -9.25 21.28 6.18
CA GLN A 53 -10.42 20.90 5.39
C GLN A 53 -10.12 19.75 4.43
N LYS A 54 -8.98 19.77 3.73
CA LYS A 54 -8.59 18.71 2.82
C LYS A 54 -8.22 17.41 3.55
N ILE A 55 -7.55 17.49 4.69
CA ILE A 55 -7.27 16.32 5.55
C ILE A 55 -8.59 15.67 5.96
N SER A 56 -9.55 16.45 6.45
CA SER A 56 -10.87 15.94 6.85
C SER A 56 -11.62 15.28 5.68
N ILE A 57 -11.53 15.84 4.47
CA ILE A 57 -12.07 15.21 3.26
C ILE A 57 -11.39 13.88 2.96
N CYS A 58 -10.06 13.77 3.15
CA CYS A 58 -9.32 12.53 2.90
C CYS A 58 -9.75 11.42 3.87
N GLU A 59 -9.90 11.75 5.16
CA GLU A 59 -10.42 10.84 6.19
C GLU A 59 -11.83 10.36 5.86
N GLU A 60 -12.73 11.28 5.51
CA GLU A 60 -14.11 10.97 5.10
C GLU A 60 -14.14 10.03 3.89
N VAL A 61 -13.36 10.33 2.85
CA VAL A 61 -13.30 9.51 1.63
C VAL A 61 -12.77 8.10 1.94
N ALA A 62 -11.70 7.99 2.73
CA ALA A 62 -11.11 6.70 3.09
C ALA A 62 -12.11 5.83 3.85
N GLN A 63 -12.75 6.41 4.87
CA GLN A 63 -13.74 5.72 5.69
C GLN A 63 -14.98 5.34 4.87
N GLN A 64 -15.53 6.28 4.08
CA GLN A 64 -16.70 6.02 3.25
C GLN A 64 -16.45 4.88 2.25
N TYR A 65 -15.28 4.86 1.60
CA TYR A 65 -14.95 3.82 0.65
C TYR A 65 -14.87 2.45 1.32
N TYR A 66 -14.17 2.37 2.46
CA TYR A 66 -14.05 1.15 3.26
C TYR A 66 -15.39 0.61 3.75
N GLU A 67 -16.31 1.48 4.18
CA GLU A 67 -17.64 1.07 4.64
C GLU A 67 -18.55 0.54 3.50
N THR A 68 -18.25 0.91 2.25
CA THR A 68 -19.10 0.61 1.09
C THR A 68 -18.50 -0.42 0.13
N HIS A 69 -17.22 -0.79 0.30
CA HIS A 69 -16.50 -1.71 -0.58
C HIS A 69 -15.86 -2.83 0.23
N THR A 70 -15.90 -4.05 -0.30
CA THR A 70 -15.28 -5.22 0.34
C THR A 70 -14.01 -5.59 -0.39
N TYR A 71 -12.90 -5.67 0.34
CA TYR A 71 -11.65 -6.21 -0.17
C TYR A 71 -11.75 -7.74 -0.36
N VAL A 72 -11.43 -8.24 -1.55
CA VAL A 72 -11.43 -9.67 -1.87
C VAL A 72 -9.99 -10.16 -1.98
N GLN A 73 -9.48 -10.73 -0.89
CA GLN A 73 -8.08 -11.20 -0.71
C GLN A 73 -7.53 -12.22 -1.74
N ASN A 74 -8.31 -12.62 -2.74
CA ASN A 74 -7.92 -13.63 -3.71
C ASN A 74 -7.28 -13.05 -4.99
N ASP A 75 -7.19 -11.72 -5.12
CA ASP A 75 -6.52 -11.07 -6.25
C ASP A 75 -5.54 -9.98 -5.80
N VAL A 76 -4.33 -9.99 -6.35
CA VAL A 76 -3.29 -8.96 -6.14
C VAL A 76 -3.77 -7.62 -6.73
N PHE A 77 -4.73 -7.66 -7.66
CA PHE A 77 -5.35 -6.52 -8.33
C PHE A 77 -6.57 -5.92 -7.60
N ASP A 78 -6.77 -6.17 -6.30
CA ASP A 78 -7.84 -5.48 -5.58
C ASP A 78 -7.38 -4.13 -5.02
N CYS A 79 -6.15 -4.03 -4.52
CA CYS A 79 -5.65 -2.79 -3.93
C CYS A 79 -5.48 -1.66 -4.96
N ASP A 80 -5.07 -1.98 -6.20
CA ASP A 80 -4.92 -0.99 -7.28
C ASP A 80 -6.27 -0.48 -7.78
N ASN A 81 -7.29 -1.35 -7.88
CA ASN A 81 -8.65 -0.94 -8.19
C ASN A 81 -9.22 -0.02 -7.09
N MET A 82 -9.06 -0.38 -5.82
CA MET A 82 -9.48 0.46 -4.69
C MET A 82 -8.77 1.81 -4.70
N ALA A 83 -7.46 1.84 -4.96
CA ALA A 83 -6.69 3.07 -5.07
C ALA A 83 -7.15 3.93 -6.26
N CYS A 84 -7.50 3.32 -7.40
CA CYS A 84 -8.07 4.05 -8.54
C CYS A 84 -9.40 4.72 -8.21
N ASP A 85 -10.27 4.05 -7.45
CA ASP A 85 -11.57 4.60 -7.06
C ASP A 85 -11.43 5.72 -6.04
N VAL A 86 -10.62 5.53 -4.99
CA VAL A 86 -10.32 6.57 -3.99
C VAL A 86 -9.67 7.79 -4.66
N TRP A 87 -8.75 7.56 -5.61
CA TRP A 87 -8.17 8.62 -6.42
C TRP A 87 -9.27 9.41 -7.16
N ASN A 88 -10.21 8.75 -7.82
CA ASN A 88 -11.32 9.39 -8.52
C ASN A 88 -12.17 10.23 -7.55
N MET A 89 -12.52 9.69 -6.37
CA MET A 89 -13.30 10.39 -5.35
C MET A 89 -12.64 11.70 -4.91
N LEU A 90 -11.32 11.68 -4.67
CA LEU A 90 -10.56 12.88 -4.31
C LEU A 90 -10.49 13.89 -5.46
N LYS A 91 -10.26 13.44 -6.69
CA LYS A 91 -10.28 14.31 -7.88
C LYS A 91 -11.64 15.01 -8.03
N THR A 92 -12.75 14.30 -7.81
CA THR A 92 -14.10 14.87 -7.82
C THR A 92 -14.28 15.94 -6.74
N LYS A 93 -13.65 15.79 -5.57
CA LYS A 93 -13.64 16.80 -4.51
C LYS A 93 -12.62 17.94 -4.73
N GLY A 94 -11.97 17.99 -5.90
CA GLY A 94 -11.01 19.05 -6.24
C GLY A 94 -9.65 18.90 -5.57
N ILE A 95 -9.35 17.74 -4.99
CA ILE A 95 -8.05 17.44 -4.38
C ILE A 95 -7.11 16.86 -5.44
N ASN A 96 -5.87 17.34 -5.47
CA ASN A 96 -4.86 16.74 -6.32
C ASN A 96 -4.39 15.42 -5.69
N ALA A 97 -4.24 14.37 -6.51
CA ALA A 97 -3.95 13.04 -6.02
C ALA A 97 -3.11 12.24 -7.02
N LYS A 98 -2.34 11.28 -6.50
CA LYS A 98 -1.59 10.28 -7.26
C LYS A 98 -1.83 8.90 -6.67
N ILE A 99 -1.73 7.86 -7.48
CA ILE A 99 -1.79 6.48 -7.02
C ILE A 99 -0.36 6.01 -6.81
N ALA A 100 -0.02 5.64 -5.59
CA ALA A 100 1.30 5.12 -5.26
C ALA A 100 1.28 3.59 -5.22
N VAL A 101 2.36 2.98 -5.69
CA VAL A 101 2.62 1.55 -5.59
C VAL A 101 4.00 1.30 -4.99
N GLY A 102 4.12 0.22 -4.23
CA GLY A 102 5.36 -0.09 -3.53
C GLY A 102 5.20 -1.27 -2.59
N ASN A 103 6.09 -1.34 -1.60
CA ASN A 103 6.03 -2.31 -0.53
C ASN A 103 6.02 -1.61 0.83
N VAL A 104 4.92 -1.74 1.57
CA VAL A 104 4.74 -1.07 2.87
C VAL A 104 5.33 -1.85 4.05
N ASP A 105 5.92 -3.02 3.79
CA ASP A 105 6.59 -3.87 4.77
C ASP A 105 8.12 -3.75 4.69
N LEU A 106 8.66 -3.13 3.64
CA LEU A 106 10.09 -2.99 3.39
C LEU A 106 10.49 -1.50 3.36
N ASP A 107 11.71 -1.21 3.85
CA ASP A 107 12.25 0.16 3.82
C ASP A 107 12.85 0.52 2.45
N GLU A 108 13.37 -0.49 1.72
CA GLU A 108 13.85 -0.39 0.35
C GLU A 108 13.28 -1.56 -0.45
N CYS A 109 12.75 -1.30 -1.63
CA CYS A 109 12.13 -2.33 -2.47
C CYS A 109 12.32 -2.03 -3.96
N GLY A 110 12.56 -3.08 -4.75
CA GLY A 110 12.53 -3.02 -6.21
C GLY A 110 11.11 -3.16 -6.74
N ILE A 111 10.94 -2.99 -8.06
CA ILE A 111 9.63 -3.18 -8.73
C ILE A 111 9.12 -4.61 -8.52
N GLU A 112 10.04 -5.57 -8.46
CA GLU A 112 9.81 -6.98 -8.17
C GLU A 112 9.22 -7.27 -6.78
N ASP A 113 9.40 -6.33 -5.84
CA ASP A 113 8.96 -6.46 -4.46
C ASP A 113 7.63 -5.75 -4.20
N TRP A 114 7.11 -4.97 -5.16
CA TRP A 114 5.88 -4.20 -4.98
C TRP A 114 4.68 -5.13 -4.75
N ASN A 115 3.95 -4.86 -3.67
CA ASN A 115 2.84 -5.70 -3.22
C ASN A 115 1.58 -4.92 -2.86
N HIS A 116 1.63 -3.58 -2.91
CA HIS A 116 0.55 -2.74 -2.42
C HIS A 116 0.35 -1.47 -3.25
N ALA A 117 -0.88 -0.97 -3.27
CA ALA A 117 -1.26 0.28 -3.90
C ALA A 117 -2.09 1.14 -2.93
N TRP A 118 -1.80 2.44 -2.89
CA TRP A 118 -2.46 3.42 -2.04
C TRP A 118 -2.58 4.77 -2.76
N VAL A 119 -3.17 5.77 -2.11
CA VAL A 119 -3.33 7.11 -2.70
C VAL A 119 -2.53 8.15 -1.92
N MET A 120 -1.89 9.07 -2.63
CA MET A 120 -1.25 10.25 -2.09
C MET A 120 -2.09 11.48 -2.45
N ALA A 121 -2.59 12.21 -1.46
CA ALA A 121 -3.43 13.40 -1.63
C ALA A 121 -2.68 14.68 -1.25
N GLU A 122 -2.74 15.72 -2.08
CA GLU A 122 -2.06 16.99 -1.82
C GLU A 122 -2.93 17.92 -0.94
N VAL A 123 -2.63 17.94 0.36
CA VAL A 123 -3.37 18.69 1.39
C VAL A 123 -2.94 20.16 1.47
N SER A 124 -1.69 20.45 1.15
CA SER A 124 -1.17 21.80 0.88
C SER A 124 -0.10 21.74 -0.21
N PRO A 125 0.34 22.86 -0.81
CA PRO A 125 1.34 22.82 -1.87
C PRO A 125 2.58 22.00 -1.47
N ASN A 126 2.84 20.91 -2.20
CA ASN A 126 3.92 19.95 -1.94
C ASN A 126 3.84 19.15 -0.61
N THR A 127 2.72 19.24 0.12
CA THR A 127 2.47 18.40 1.30
C THR A 127 1.46 17.33 0.93
N TRP A 128 1.89 16.08 1.02
CA TRP A 128 1.11 14.92 0.63
C TRP A 128 0.70 14.11 1.85
N LEU A 129 -0.53 13.61 1.86
CA LEU A 129 -1.07 12.71 2.86
C LEU A 129 -1.32 11.35 2.21
N ALA A 130 -0.78 10.29 2.80
CA ALA A 130 -1.02 8.94 2.35
C ALA A 130 -2.39 8.44 2.83
N ILE A 131 -3.09 7.68 1.99
CA ILE A 131 -4.42 7.13 2.24
C ILE A 131 -4.38 5.63 1.97
N GLU A 132 -4.50 4.85 3.05
CA GLU A 132 -4.59 3.41 3.01
C GLU A 132 -6.00 2.99 2.58
N CYS A 133 -6.14 2.63 1.30
CA CYS A 133 -7.44 2.44 0.66
C CYS A 133 -8.12 1.13 1.08
N THR A 134 -7.33 0.09 1.38
CA THR A 134 -7.84 -1.21 1.81
C THR A 134 -8.22 -1.19 3.28
N GLY A 135 -7.48 -0.43 4.10
CA GLY A 135 -7.77 -0.25 5.52
C GLY A 135 -8.77 0.86 5.86
N GLY A 136 -9.01 1.80 4.95
CA GLY A 136 -9.98 2.88 5.16
C GLY A 136 -9.49 4.02 6.06
N TYR A 137 -8.19 4.29 6.10
CA TYR A 137 -7.60 5.31 6.97
C TYR A 137 -6.51 6.11 6.29
N VAL A 138 -6.19 7.28 6.86
CA VAL A 138 -5.04 8.10 6.45
C VAL A 138 -3.80 7.73 7.25
N VAL A 139 -2.62 7.88 6.65
CA VAL A 139 -1.34 7.49 7.25
C VAL A 139 -0.47 8.72 7.46
N TYR A 140 -0.14 9.01 8.73
CA TYR A 140 0.67 10.18 9.11
C TYR A 140 2.14 9.86 9.35
N GLU A 141 2.43 8.76 10.05
CA GLU A 141 3.75 8.55 10.67
C GLU A 141 4.58 7.45 9.99
N ASN A 142 3.98 6.62 9.14
CA ASN A 142 4.69 5.50 8.53
C ASN A 142 5.41 5.98 7.25
N PRO A 143 6.76 6.10 7.25
CA PRO A 143 7.50 6.61 6.10
C PRO A 143 7.39 5.71 4.86
N ARG A 144 7.06 4.43 5.01
CA ARG A 144 7.00 3.50 3.86
C ARG A 144 5.92 3.86 2.86
N TYR A 145 4.82 4.46 3.32
CA TYR A 145 3.78 5.01 2.43
C TYR A 145 4.25 6.23 1.63
N TYR A 146 5.41 6.78 1.98
CA TYR A 146 6.05 7.90 1.29
C TYR A 146 7.25 7.44 0.44
N HIS A 147 7.47 6.13 0.36
CA HIS A 147 8.50 5.47 -0.45
C HIS A 147 7.82 4.51 -1.43
N GLY A 148 7.47 5.02 -2.60
CA GLY A 148 6.81 4.25 -3.66
C GLY A 148 6.85 5.01 -4.98
N HIS A 149 6.38 4.37 -6.04
CA HIS A 149 6.24 5.02 -7.33
C HIS A 149 4.83 5.59 -7.50
N GLY A 150 4.73 6.87 -7.86
CA GLY A 150 3.45 7.57 -7.99
C GLY A 150 3.01 7.75 -9.44
N PHE A 151 1.89 7.13 -9.80
CA PHE A 151 1.19 7.33 -11.06
C PHE A 151 0.19 8.49 -10.97
N ASN A 152 0.14 9.32 -12.00
CA ASN A 152 -0.71 10.52 -11.97
C ASN A 152 -2.19 10.21 -12.23
N ASN A 153 -2.51 9.03 -12.76
CA ASN A 153 -3.88 8.63 -13.07
C ASN A 153 -4.02 7.09 -13.19
N PRO A 154 -5.25 6.55 -13.10
CA PRO A 154 -5.53 5.12 -13.25
C PRO A 154 -5.08 4.48 -14.56
N LYS A 155 -5.00 5.25 -15.66
CA LYS A 155 -4.57 4.70 -16.96
C LYS A 155 -3.08 4.35 -16.91
N SER A 156 -2.23 5.22 -16.38
CA SER A 156 -0.79 4.98 -16.27
C SER A 156 -0.49 3.73 -15.43
N LEU A 157 -1.17 3.55 -14.30
CA LEU A 157 -1.05 2.35 -13.47
C LEU A 157 -1.48 1.08 -14.23
N ARG A 158 -2.60 1.12 -14.95
CA ARG A 158 -3.04 -0.02 -15.77
C ARG A 158 -2.07 -0.35 -16.90
N ASP A 159 -1.53 0.67 -17.57
CA ASP A 159 -0.52 0.50 -18.61
C ASP A 159 0.73 -0.17 -18.02
N PHE A 160 1.17 0.28 -16.84
CA PHE A 160 2.28 -0.34 -16.10
C PHE A 160 1.99 -1.81 -15.76
N ASN A 161 0.85 -2.11 -15.13
CA ASN A 161 0.49 -3.49 -14.73
C ASN A 161 0.45 -4.43 -15.94
N GLN A 162 -0.10 -3.96 -17.07
CA GLN A 162 -0.14 -4.73 -18.30
C GLN A 162 1.27 -4.97 -18.88
N LEU A 163 2.11 -3.94 -18.95
CA LEU A 163 3.48 -4.05 -19.45
C LEU A 163 4.35 -4.93 -18.55
N TYR A 164 4.20 -4.83 -17.22
CA TYR A 164 4.96 -5.62 -16.27
C TYR A 164 4.61 -7.11 -16.40
N LYS A 165 3.31 -7.44 -16.51
CA LYS A 165 2.85 -8.80 -16.77
C LYS A 165 3.40 -9.34 -18.09
N GLU A 166 3.36 -8.54 -19.16
CA GLU A 166 3.92 -8.91 -20.46
C GLU A 166 5.43 -9.13 -20.37
N TYR A 167 6.15 -8.24 -19.69
CA TYR A 167 7.60 -8.35 -19.46
C TYR A 167 7.96 -9.66 -18.74
N GLN A 168 7.25 -10.02 -17.67
CA GLN A 168 7.49 -11.25 -16.92
C GLN A 168 7.29 -12.51 -17.79
N ILE A 169 6.23 -12.53 -18.62
CA ILE A 169 5.99 -13.61 -19.58
C ILE A 169 7.13 -13.71 -20.59
N GLN A 170 7.51 -12.59 -21.20
CA GLN A 170 8.57 -12.54 -22.22
C GLN A 170 9.93 -12.92 -21.64
N LEU A 171 10.23 -12.51 -20.39
CA LEU A 171 11.47 -12.85 -19.69
C LEU A 171 11.55 -14.36 -19.43
N ASN A 172 10.46 -14.97 -18.97
CA ASN A 172 10.40 -16.43 -18.80
C ASN A 172 10.59 -17.17 -20.14
N GLU A 173 9.92 -16.71 -21.20
CA GLU A 173 10.10 -17.27 -22.54
C GLU A 173 11.54 -17.17 -23.05
N TYR A 174 12.20 -16.02 -22.83
CA TYR A 174 13.59 -15.81 -23.20
C TYR A 174 14.53 -16.73 -22.41
N ASN A 175 14.33 -16.85 -21.10
CA ASN A 175 15.13 -17.74 -20.25
C ASN A 175 15.00 -19.20 -20.69
N ASN A 176 13.79 -19.64 -21.06
CA ASN A 176 13.58 -20.98 -21.61
C ASN A 176 14.31 -21.19 -22.94
N ALA A 177 14.29 -20.20 -23.83
CA ALA A 177 15.03 -20.25 -25.10
C ALA A 177 16.55 -20.27 -24.90
N ILE A 178 17.07 -19.48 -23.95
CA ILE A 178 18.48 -19.51 -23.54
C ILE A 178 18.86 -20.92 -23.06
N ASN A 179 18.05 -21.51 -22.18
CA ASN A 179 18.34 -22.84 -21.62
C ASN A 179 18.35 -23.91 -22.71
N PHE A 180 17.40 -23.86 -23.65
CA PHE A 180 17.36 -24.75 -24.79
C PHE A 180 18.57 -24.58 -25.72
N TYR A 181 18.92 -23.34 -26.07
CA TYR A 181 20.10 -23.04 -26.88
C TYR A 181 21.38 -23.55 -26.21
N ASN A 182 21.56 -23.28 -24.92
CA ASN A 182 22.73 -23.74 -24.16
C ASN A 182 22.81 -25.27 -24.08
N ALA A 183 21.67 -25.96 -23.97
CA ALA A 183 21.63 -27.43 -24.03
C ALA A 183 22.11 -27.96 -25.39
N LEU A 184 21.65 -27.36 -26.50
CA LEU A 184 22.12 -27.72 -27.84
C LEU A 184 23.61 -27.42 -28.04
N VAL A 185 24.10 -26.29 -27.54
CA VAL A 185 25.54 -25.95 -27.60
C VAL A 185 26.36 -26.99 -26.85
N ASN A 186 25.89 -27.40 -25.67
CA ASN A 186 26.55 -28.45 -24.90
C ASN A 186 26.55 -29.79 -25.64
N GLU A 187 25.44 -30.18 -26.27
CA GLU A 187 25.38 -31.41 -27.07
C GLU A 187 26.35 -31.35 -28.26
N TYR A 188 26.33 -30.25 -29.02
CA TYR A 188 27.23 -30.02 -30.15
C TYR A 188 28.71 -30.10 -29.74
N ASN A 189 29.08 -29.44 -28.64
CA ASN A 189 30.46 -29.42 -28.15
C ASN A 189 30.97 -30.80 -27.71
N ASN A 190 30.08 -31.70 -27.29
CA ASN A 190 30.42 -33.05 -26.84
C ASN A 190 30.22 -34.11 -27.94
N ALA A 191 29.67 -33.74 -29.09
CA ALA A 191 29.31 -34.65 -30.16
C ALA A 191 30.48 -34.97 -31.11
N GLY A 192 30.40 -36.14 -31.76
CA GLY A 192 31.28 -36.46 -32.88
C GLY A 192 30.93 -35.67 -34.15
N TYR A 193 31.86 -35.63 -35.12
CA TYR A 193 31.76 -34.79 -36.33
C TYR A 193 30.42 -34.89 -37.09
N PHE A 194 29.92 -36.10 -37.35
CA PHE A 194 28.66 -36.27 -38.08
C PHE A 194 27.45 -35.74 -37.30
N THR A 195 27.45 -35.90 -35.98
CA THR A 195 26.38 -35.39 -35.11
C THR A 195 26.47 -33.87 -35.03
N GLN A 196 27.67 -33.28 -34.94
CA GLN A 196 27.87 -31.84 -35.02
C GLN A 196 27.25 -31.26 -36.29
N LEU A 197 27.59 -31.81 -37.47
CA LEU A 197 27.00 -31.38 -38.75
C LEU A 197 25.47 -31.46 -38.74
N SER A 198 24.89 -32.46 -38.09
CA SER A 198 23.42 -32.59 -38.00
C SER A 198 22.76 -31.56 -37.08
N LEU A 199 23.50 -31.04 -36.09
CA LEU A 199 23.00 -30.08 -35.10
C LEU A 199 23.15 -28.62 -35.54
N GLU A 200 23.98 -28.32 -36.54
CA GLU A 200 24.30 -26.94 -36.96
C GLU A 200 23.07 -26.09 -37.29
N SER A 201 22.13 -26.65 -38.05
CA SER A 201 20.90 -25.93 -38.43
C SER A 201 20.00 -25.70 -37.21
N GLY A 202 19.90 -26.67 -36.30
CA GLY A 202 19.16 -26.55 -35.04
C GLY A 202 19.73 -25.46 -34.13
N LEU A 203 21.06 -25.38 -34.02
CA LEU A 203 21.74 -24.31 -33.29
C LEU A 203 21.46 -22.92 -33.86
N GLN A 204 21.50 -22.77 -35.18
CA GLN A 204 21.21 -21.50 -35.84
C GLN A 204 19.76 -21.06 -35.60
N VAL A 205 18.81 -21.98 -35.70
CA VAL A 205 17.39 -21.70 -35.44
C VAL A 205 17.17 -21.33 -33.97
N ALA A 206 17.71 -22.11 -33.03
CA ALA A 206 17.59 -21.85 -31.60
C ALA A 206 18.21 -20.49 -31.21
N LYS A 207 19.37 -20.15 -31.78
CA LYS A 207 19.99 -18.84 -31.59
C LYS A 207 19.11 -17.71 -32.09
N LEU A 208 18.57 -17.84 -33.30
CA LEU A 208 17.70 -16.82 -33.88
C LEU A 208 16.44 -16.60 -33.04
N GLU A 209 15.82 -17.68 -32.55
CA GLU A 209 14.66 -17.61 -31.67
C GLU A 209 15.00 -16.93 -30.33
N MET A 210 16.11 -17.31 -29.71
CA MET A 210 16.61 -16.67 -28.49
C MET A 210 16.83 -15.17 -28.70
N ASP A 211 17.55 -14.78 -29.76
CA ASP A 211 17.83 -13.37 -30.09
C ASP A 211 16.52 -12.59 -30.37
N GLN A 212 15.51 -13.23 -30.97
CA GLN A 212 14.18 -12.62 -31.18
C GLN A 212 13.44 -12.38 -29.86
N LYS A 213 13.44 -13.34 -28.94
CA LYS A 213 12.81 -13.22 -27.62
C LYS A 213 13.52 -12.16 -26.77
N GLU A 214 14.85 -12.10 -26.82
CA GLU A 214 15.64 -11.06 -26.16
C GLU A 214 15.20 -9.65 -26.59
N ARG A 215 15.05 -9.42 -27.90
CA ARG A 215 14.59 -8.11 -28.42
C ARG A 215 13.20 -7.73 -27.93
N LYS A 216 12.29 -8.69 -27.77
CA LYS A 216 10.97 -8.44 -27.19
C LYS A 216 11.09 -7.99 -25.74
N VAL A 217 11.87 -8.71 -24.93
CA VAL A 217 12.14 -8.35 -23.53
C VAL A 217 12.67 -6.94 -23.42
N TYR A 218 13.69 -6.58 -24.20
CA TYR A 218 14.23 -5.21 -24.19
C TYR A 218 13.19 -4.16 -24.60
N THR A 219 12.43 -4.44 -25.66
CA THR A 219 11.38 -3.51 -26.13
C THR A 219 10.35 -3.23 -25.06
N THR A 220 9.87 -4.27 -24.37
CA THR A 220 8.87 -4.15 -23.31
C THR A 220 9.47 -3.47 -22.08
N LYS A 221 10.72 -3.79 -21.71
CA LYS A 221 11.44 -3.11 -20.63
C LYS A 221 11.54 -1.61 -20.87
N THR A 222 11.92 -1.17 -22.06
CA THR A 222 11.98 0.26 -22.41
C THR A 222 10.62 0.95 -22.30
N LYS A 223 9.52 0.27 -22.69
CA LYS A 223 8.17 0.81 -22.50
C LYS A 223 7.80 0.93 -21.03
N LEU A 224 8.19 -0.04 -20.21
CA LEU A 224 7.95 -0.03 -18.77
C LEU A 224 8.70 1.13 -18.10
N GLU A 225 9.98 1.33 -18.44
CA GLU A 225 10.78 2.48 -17.99
C GLU A 225 10.14 3.82 -18.40
N ALA A 226 9.58 3.91 -19.62
CA ALA A 226 8.88 5.11 -20.06
C ALA A 226 7.60 5.39 -19.27
N VAL A 227 6.82 4.36 -18.91
CA VAL A 227 5.62 4.54 -18.07
C VAL A 227 6.00 4.94 -16.65
N LEU A 228 7.12 4.44 -16.11
CA LEU A 228 7.61 4.87 -14.80
C LEU A 228 8.14 6.31 -14.82
N GLU A 229 8.74 6.76 -15.91
CA GLU A 229 9.25 8.14 -15.97
C GLU A 229 8.14 9.18 -16.20
N TYR A 230 7.11 8.83 -16.98
CA TYR A 230 6.14 9.81 -17.50
C TYR A 230 4.66 9.51 -17.17
N GLY A 231 4.35 8.40 -16.50
CA GLY A 231 2.99 7.96 -16.16
C GLY A 231 2.39 8.66 -14.95
#